data_AF-A0A1Y1QI30-F1
#
_entry.id   AF-A0A1Y1QI30-F1
#
_cell.length_a   1.000
_cell.length_b   1.000
_cell.length_c   1.000
_cell.angle_alpha   90.00
_cell.angle_beta   90.00
_cell.angle_gamma   90.00
#
_symmetry.space_group_name_H-M   'P 1'
#
loop_
_entity.id
_entity.type
_entity.pdbx_description
1 polymer ?
#
loop_
_entity_poly.entity_id
_entity_poly.type
_entity_poly.pdbx_seq_one_letter_code
_entity_poly.pdbx_strand_id
1 'polypeptide(L)'
;MIRITELRLPLEHSADALPAAIAQRLGVTLDEVLAFTIFKRGYDARKRDAIVLVYTVDVTIAAEAAVLARFSTDQHINPSPDTRYQPVTHAPENLEQRPVIVGFGPCGIMAGLLLAQMGFRPLILERGKKVRERTKDTWGLWRKSELNPESNVQFGEGGAGTFSDGKLYSQIKDPKHYGRKVLTEFVKAGAPEEILYLSKPHIGTFRLVKMVENIRHQIEQLGGEIRFQQQVTDLVIEAGQVRGLVLASGEQIRTDHVVMALGHSARDTFTMLHQRGVFMEAKPFSLGFRIEHPQRLIDQARFGKHAGNEKLGAADYKLVHHANNGRAVYSFCMCPGGQVVAATSEIGRVVTNGMSQYSRAERNANAGIVVGVTPEDFPGGPLAGLEFQRQWESRAYELGGCNYHAPGQLVGDFIKGQASTQLGTVEPSYQPGVQLTDLATSLPDYAIGAIREALPAFERQIKGFSLYDAVLTGVETRTSSPLRMTRGQDLQSVNVKGLYPAGEGAGYAGGILSAGVDGIKVAEVVATAMVAASR
;
A
#
# COMPACT_ATOMS: atom_id res chain seq x y z
N MET A 1 -13.38 27.08 -12.91
CA MET A 1 -14.28 26.22 -12.12
C MET A 1 -14.21 26.67 -10.67
N ILE A 2 -15.34 26.57 -9.96
CA ILE A 2 -15.45 26.87 -8.54
C ILE A 2 -15.45 25.56 -7.74
N ARG A 3 -14.61 25.48 -6.70
CA ARG A 3 -14.62 24.37 -5.75
C ARG A 3 -15.46 24.71 -4.54
N ILE A 4 -16.47 23.87 -4.28
CA ILE A 4 -17.24 23.87 -3.03
C ILE A 4 -16.71 22.72 -2.16
N THR A 5 -16.33 23.01 -0.91
CA THR A 5 -15.94 22.01 0.09
C THR A 5 -17.00 21.89 1.20
N GLU A 6 -16.95 20.80 1.97
CA GLU A 6 -17.88 20.54 3.09
C GLU A 6 -19.38 20.60 2.73
N LEU A 7 -19.75 20.25 1.49
CA LEU A 7 -21.15 20.19 1.08
C LEU A 7 -21.78 18.90 1.63
N ARG A 8 -22.71 19.03 2.59
CA ARG A 8 -23.28 17.91 3.35
C ARG A 8 -24.67 17.53 2.86
N LEU A 9 -24.89 16.24 2.61
CA LEU A 9 -26.20 15.70 2.25
C LEU A 9 -26.54 14.45 3.09
N PRO A 10 -27.82 14.17 3.35
CA PRO A 10 -28.25 12.91 3.98
C PRO A 10 -27.78 11.68 3.20
N LEU A 11 -27.48 10.56 3.86
CA LEU A 11 -27.03 9.33 3.20
C LEU A 11 -27.93 8.89 2.03
N GLU A 12 -29.25 8.94 2.24
CA GLU A 12 -30.27 8.52 1.27
C GLU A 12 -30.79 9.65 0.38
N HIS A 13 -29.99 10.70 0.13
CA HIS A 13 -30.39 11.74 -0.81
C HIS A 13 -30.59 11.19 -2.25
N SER A 14 -31.54 11.76 -2.98
CA SER A 14 -31.77 11.48 -4.41
C SER A 14 -30.65 12.05 -5.28
N ALA A 15 -30.53 11.62 -6.52
CA ALA A 15 -29.52 12.12 -7.45
C ALA A 15 -29.63 13.65 -7.66
N ASP A 16 -30.87 14.16 -7.78
CA ASP A 16 -31.16 15.58 -8.03
C ASP A 16 -30.85 16.49 -6.83
N ALA A 17 -30.70 15.92 -5.63
CA ALA A 17 -30.42 16.68 -4.43
C ALA A 17 -29.02 17.33 -4.45
N LEU A 18 -28.03 16.72 -5.11
CA LEU A 18 -26.67 17.27 -5.16
C LEU A 18 -26.58 18.51 -6.06
N PRO A 19 -27.06 18.49 -7.32
CA PRO A 19 -27.17 19.71 -8.14
C PRO A 19 -27.96 20.83 -7.45
N ALA A 20 -29.09 20.50 -6.82
CA ALA A 20 -29.90 21.48 -6.08
C ALA A 20 -29.12 22.09 -4.91
N ALA A 21 -28.39 21.28 -4.14
CA ALA A 21 -27.54 21.76 -3.05
C ALA A 21 -26.39 22.64 -3.53
N ILE A 22 -25.81 22.35 -4.71
CA ILE A 22 -24.79 23.19 -5.35
C ILE A 22 -25.37 24.57 -5.71
N ALA A 23 -26.49 24.60 -6.43
CA ALA A 23 -27.14 25.83 -6.85
C ALA A 23 -27.53 26.69 -5.63
N GLN A 24 -28.13 26.06 -4.61
CA GLN A 24 -28.46 26.72 -3.35
C GLN A 24 -27.22 27.28 -2.65
N ARG A 25 -26.13 26.51 -2.57
CA ARG A 25 -24.89 26.92 -1.89
C ARG A 25 -24.20 28.11 -2.57
N LEU A 26 -24.27 28.19 -3.89
CA LEU A 26 -23.74 29.28 -4.70
C LEU A 26 -24.72 30.45 -4.86
N GLY A 27 -25.98 30.29 -4.43
CA GLY A 27 -27.02 31.30 -4.61
C GLY A 27 -27.22 31.67 -6.08
N VAL A 28 -27.34 30.64 -6.93
CA VAL A 28 -27.62 30.69 -8.38
C VAL A 28 -28.80 29.75 -8.68
N THR A 29 -29.40 29.89 -9.86
CA THR A 29 -30.40 28.95 -10.36
C THR A 29 -29.75 27.64 -10.83
N LEU A 30 -30.54 26.57 -10.95
CA LEU A 30 -30.01 25.28 -11.41
C LEU A 30 -29.47 25.36 -12.85
N ASP A 31 -30.11 26.16 -13.72
CA ASP A 31 -29.70 26.34 -15.12
C ASP A 31 -28.34 27.05 -15.28
N GLU A 32 -27.91 27.80 -14.25
CA GLU A 32 -26.59 28.43 -14.22
C GLU A 32 -25.46 27.44 -13.89
N VAL A 33 -25.80 26.25 -13.39
CA VAL A 33 -24.85 25.16 -13.13
C VAL A 33 -24.66 24.34 -14.41
N LEU A 34 -23.70 24.77 -15.24
CA LEU A 34 -23.43 24.16 -16.54
C LEU A 34 -22.92 22.72 -16.45
N ALA A 35 -22.05 22.46 -15.47
CA ALA A 35 -21.52 21.13 -15.19
C ALA A 35 -20.95 21.08 -13.77
N PHE A 36 -20.85 19.89 -13.19
CA PHE A 36 -20.05 19.68 -11.99
C PHE A 36 -19.36 18.31 -12.02
N THR A 37 -18.27 18.21 -11.27
CA THR A 37 -17.57 16.94 -11.03
C THR A 37 -17.37 16.78 -9.53
N ILE A 38 -17.50 15.54 -9.05
CA ILE A 38 -17.19 15.22 -7.66
C ILE A 38 -15.68 15.10 -7.55
N PHE A 39 -15.05 16.05 -6.86
CA PHE A 39 -13.62 15.98 -6.55
C PHE A 39 -13.36 15.03 -5.37
N LYS A 40 -14.25 15.03 -4.37
CA LYS A 40 -14.19 14.12 -3.23
C LYS A 40 -15.58 13.81 -2.68
N ARG A 41 -15.80 12.57 -2.25
CA ARG A 41 -16.96 12.13 -1.48
C ARG A 41 -16.49 11.28 -0.30
N GLY A 42 -16.77 11.74 0.91
CA GLY A 42 -16.62 10.97 2.14
C GLY A 42 -17.94 10.86 2.89
N TYR A 43 -17.86 10.36 4.11
CA TYR A 43 -18.99 10.27 5.03
C TYR A 43 -18.56 10.58 6.46
N ASP A 44 -19.48 11.13 7.25
CA ASP A 44 -19.34 11.30 8.69
C ASP A 44 -20.20 10.25 9.40
N ALA A 45 -19.53 9.22 9.94
CA ALA A 45 -20.17 8.13 10.67
C ALA A 45 -19.90 8.18 12.18
N ARG A 46 -19.56 9.35 12.74
CA ARG A 46 -19.36 9.49 14.20
C ARG A 46 -20.63 9.23 14.99
N LYS A 47 -21.78 9.61 14.43
CA LYS A 47 -23.11 9.26 14.92
C LYS A 47 -23.70 8.20 14.00
N ARG A 48 -23.62 6.93 14.40
CA ARG A 48 -24.06 5.79 13.56
C ARG A 48 -25.52 5.89 13.09
N ASP A 49 -26.39 6.58 13.83
CA ASP A 49 -27.82 6.72 13.49
C ASP A 49 -28.14 7.94 12.60
N ALA A 50 -27.13 8.77 12.31
CA ALA A 50 -27.26 10.03 11.56
C ALA A 50 -26.05 10.24 10.63
N ILE A 51 -25.79 9.27 9.76
CA ILE A 51 -24.68 9.30 8.81
C ILE A 51 -24.99 10.30 7.69
N VAL A 52 -24.03 11.16 7.38
CA VAL A 52 -24.12 12.13 6.28
C VAL A 52 -22.98 11.96 5.29
N LEU A 53 -23.27 12.18 4.01
CA LEU A 53 -22.25 12.25 2.96
C LEU A 53 -21.68 13.67 2.91
N VAL A 54 -20.37 13.76 2.72
CA VAL A 54 -19.64 15.02 2.65
C VAL A 54 -18.94 15.11 1.30
N TYR A 55 -19.28 16.12 0.52
CA TYR A 55 -18.82 16.32 -0.84
C TYR A 55 -17.83 17.49 -0.94
N THR A 56 -16.87 17.33 -1.84
CA THR A 56 -16.15 18.41 -2.49
C THR A 56 -16.43 18.31 -3.98
N VAL A 57 -16.92 19.39 -4.57
CA VAL A 57 -17.32 19.42 -5.98
C VAL A 57 -16.62 20.58 -6.69
N ASP A 58 -16.20 20.33 -7.92
CA ASP A 58 -15.75 21.37 -8.84
C ASP A 58 -16.88 21.66 -9.82
N VAL A 59 -17.28 22.94 -9.92
CA VAL A 59 -18.48 23.38 -10.62
C VAL A 59 -18.09 24.36 -11.72
N THR A 60 -18.66 24.14 -12.91
CA THR A 60 -18.59 25.08 -14.04
C THR A 60 -19.87 25.88 -14.07
N ILE A 61 -19.75 27.20 -14.03
CA ILE A 61 -20.89 28.14 -14.11
C ILE A 61 -20.56 29.26 -15.10
N ALA A 62 -21.58 29.89 -15.68
CA ALA A 62 -21.40 30.93 -16.69
C ALA A 62 -20.72 32.20 -16.13
N ALA A 63 -21.09 32.64 -14.93
CA ALA A 63 -20.62 33.88 -14.30
C ALA A 63 -19.62 33.63 -13.14
N GLU A 64 -18.59 32.81 -13.37
CA GLU A 64 -17.64 32.34 -12.35
C GLU A 64 -17.03 33.47 -11.50
N ALA A 65 -16.50 34.51 -12.14
CA ALA A 65 -15.85 35.61 -11.43
C ALA A 65 -16.81 36.39 -10.51
N ALA A 66 -18.06 36.59 -10.94
CA ALA A 66 -19.07 37.30 -10.16
C ALA A 66 -19.50 36.50 -8.92
N VAL A 67 -19.65 35.18 -9.06
CA VAL A 67 -19.95 34.30 -7.93
C VAL A 67 -18.78 34.25 -6.96
N LEU A 68 -17.55 34.08 -7.42
CA LEU A 68 -16.37 34.07 -6.54
C LEU A 68 -16.21 35.39 -5.77
N ALA A 69 -16.48 36.54 -6.40
CA ALA A 69 -16.44 37.83 -5.72
C ALA A 69 -17.44 37.93 -4.56
N ARG A 70 -18.66 37.39 -4.74
CA ARG A 70 -19.70 37.33 -3.67
C ARG A 70 -19.28 36.49 -2.47
N PHE A 71 -18.41 35.49 -2.67
CA PHE A 71 -17.98 34.53 -1.66
C PHE A 71 -16.50 34.71 -1.25
N SER A 72 -15.92 35.88 -1.44
CA SER A 72 -14.48 36.14 -1.20
C SER A 72 -14.00 35.87 0.24
N THR A 73 -14.90 35.89 1.24
CA THR A 73 -14.58 35.56 2.65
C THR A 73 -14.95 34.13 3.04
N ASP A 74 -15.57 33.36 2.14
CA ASP A 74 -16.04 32.01 2.39
C ASP A 74 -14.94 30.99 2.11
N GLN A 75 -14.39 30.40 3.18
CA GLN A 75 -13.29 29.43 3.05
C GLN A 75 -13.68 28.14 2.31
N HIS A 76 -14.98 27.89 2.11
CA HIS A 76 -15.46 26.69 1.46
C HIS A 76 -15.80 26.87 -0.02
N ILE A 77 -15.74 28.10 -0.54
CA ILE A 77 -15.96 28.41 -1.96
C ILE A 77 -14.70 29.11 -2.49
N ASN A 78 -13.92 28.41 -3.30
CA ASN A 78 -12.67 28.93 -3.85
C ASN A 78 -12.55 28.60 -5.33
N PRO A 79 -11.65 29.26 -6.08
CA PRO A 79 -11.25 28.77 -7.39
C PRO A 79 -10.76 27.31 -7.29
N SER A 80 -11.21 26.44 -8.19
CA SER A 80 -10.69 25.08 -8.28
C SER A 80 -9.21 25.11 -8.66
N PRO A 81 -8.31 24.46 -7.89
CA PRO A 81 -6.90 24.40 -8.24
C PRO A 81 -6.66 23.59 -9.52
N ASP A 82 -5.66 23.98 -10.30
CA ASP A 82 -5.17 23.16 -11.40
C ASP A 82 -4.41 21.95 -10.84
N THR A 83 -4.99 20.77 -11.03
CA THR A 83 -4.43 19.50 -10.55
C THR A 83 -3.78 18.68 -11.66
N ARG A 84 -3.62 19.26 -12.85
CA ARG A 84 -2.99 18.59 -13.99
C ARG A 84 -1.49 18.42 -13.74
N TYR A 85 -0.98 17.23 -14.03
CA TYR A 85 0.44 16.95 -14.00
C TYR A 85 1.16 17.67 -15.15
N GLN A 86 2.28 18.32 -14.87
CA GLN A 86 3.14 18.97 -15.85
C GLN A 86 4.50 18.24 -15.89
N PRO A 87 4.94 17.70 -17.05
CA PRO A 87 6.26 17.10 -17.17
C PRO A 87 7.37 18.11 -16.84
N VAL A 88 8.40 17.66 -16.12
CA VAL A 88 9.52 18.54 -15.72
C VAL A 88 10.55 18.75 -16.84
N THR A 89 10.61 17.81 -17.78
CA THR A 89 11.51 17.84 -18.94
C THR A 89 11.10 16.78 -19.97
N HIS A 90 11.81 16.73 -21.09
CA HIS A 90 11.74 15.65 -22.07
C HIS A 90 13.14 15.08 -22.33
N ALA A 91 13.20 13.82 -22.75
CA ALA A 91 14.46 13.19 -23.13
C ALA A 91 15.12 13.94 -24.31
N PRO A 92 16.45 14.12 -24.29
CA PRO A 92 17.16 14.64 -25.44
C PRO A 92 17.06 13.68 -26.63
N GLU A 93 17.18 14.19 -27.86
CA GLU A 93 17.10 13.38 -29.09
C GLU A 93 18.14 12.25 -29.09
N ASN A 94 19.37 12.54 -28.64
CA ASN A 94 20.48 11.61 -28.56
C ASN A 94 20.67 11.08 -27.13
N LEU A 95 19.73 10.25 -26.69
CA LEU A 95 19.86 9.58 -25.39
C LEU A 95 20.81 8.36 -25.51
N GLU A 96 22.05 8.51 -25.04
CA GLU A 96 23.09 7.47 -25.12
C GLU A 96 22.83 6.28 -24.18
N GLN A 97 22.32 6.55 -22.98
CA GLN A 97 22.06 5.53 -21.96
C GLN A 97 20.61 5.60 -21.47
N ARG A 98 20.05 4.44 -21.17
CA ARG A 98 18.68 4.31 -20.64
C ARG A 98 18.73 4.33 -19.11
N PRO A 99 17.77 4.99 -18.43
CA PRO A 99 17.62 4.81 -16.99
C PRO A 99 17.12 3.39 -16.72
N VAL A 100 17.66 2.76 -15.68
CA VAL A 100 17.25 1.41 -15.26
C VAL A 100 16.46 1.48 -13.96
N ILE A 101 15.39 0.70 -13.88
CA ILE A 101 14.51 0.62 -12.71
C ILE A 101 14.48 -0.83 -12.25
N VAL A 102 14.81 -1.08 -10.99
CA VAL A 102 14.82 -2.41 -10.38
C VAL A 102 13.57 -2.56 -9.51
N GLY A 103 12.67 -3.45 -9.93
CA GLY A 103 11.37 -3.72 -9.32
C GLY A 103 10.21 -3.07 -10.07
N PHE A 104 9.13 -3.83 -10.27
CA PHE A 104 7.91 -3.41 -10.96
C PHE A 104 6.68 -3.40 -10.03
N GLY A 105 6.88 -2.95 -8.79
CA GLY A 105 5.80 -2.56 -7.87
C GLY A 105 5.28 -1.13 -8.13
N PRO A 106 4.36 -0.59 -7.32
CA PRO A 106 3.75 0.73 -7.57
C PRO A 106 4.75 1.88 -7.76
N CYS A 107 5.87 1.86 -7.03
CA CYS A 107 6.94 2.84 -7.20
C CYS A 107 7.65 2.71 -8.56
N GLY A 108 8.11 1.51 -8.91
CA GLY A 108 8.77 1.26 -10.20
C GLY A 108 7.84 1.45 -11.39
N ILE A 109 6.56 1.07 -11.26
CA ILE A 109 5.51 1.32 -12.25
C ILE A 109 5.40 2.81 -12.55
N MET A 110 5.22 3.65 -11.52
CA MET A 110 5.05 5.08 -11.74
C MET A 110 6.35 5.74 -12.21
N ALA A 111 7.51 5.31 -11.70
CA ALA A 111 8.79 5.82 -12.19
C ALA A 111 8.99 5.50 -13.68
N GLY A 112 8.73 4.24 -14.08
CA GLY A 112 8.85 3.78 -15.46
C GLY A 112 7.85 4.43 -16.39
N LEU A 113 6.58 4.53 -15.98
CA LEU A 113 5.55 5.19 -16.76
C LEU A 113 5.88 6.67 -17.01
N LEU A 114 6.31 7.41 -15.99
CA LEU A 114 6.63 8.83 -16.14
C LEU A 114 7.89 9.03 -17.00
N LEU A 115 8.94 8.23 -16.81
CA LEU A 115 10.13 8.29 -17.68
C LEU A 115 9.80 7.94 -19.14
N ALA A 116 8.94 6.95 -19.37
CA ALA A 116 8.47 6.60 -20.71
C ALA A 116 7.62 7.72 -21.33
N GLN A 117 6.71 8.34 -20.57
CA GLN A 117 5.91 9.50 -20.99
C GLN A 117 6.78 10.71 -21.36
N MET A 118 7.94 10.87 -20.71
CA MET A 118 8.93 11.91 -21.03
C MET A 118 9.93 11.50 -22.13
N GLY A 119 9.82 10.29 -22.69
CA GLY A 119 10.65 9.81 -23.80
C GLY A 119 11.98 9.15 -23.42
N PHE A 120 12.24 8.88 -22.13
CA PHE A 120 13.53 8.34 -21.66
C PHE A 120 13.71 6.84 -21.92
N ARG A 121 12.70 6.14 -22.46
CA ARG A 121 12.75 4.71 -22.82
C ARG A 121 13.33 3.83 -21.69
N PRO A 122 12.78 3.88 -20.45
CA PRO A 122 13.36 3.19 -19.30
C PRO A 122 13.45 1.68 -19.53
N LEU A 123 14.46 1.05 -18.93
CA LEU A 123 14.55 -0.41 -18.79
C LEU A 123 14.11 -0.78 -17.37
N ILE A 124 13.10 -1.63 -17.25
CA ILE A 124 12.59 -2.11 -15.96
C ILE A 124 12.93 -3.59 -15.81
N LEU A 125 13.55 -3.94 -14.69
CA LEU A 125 13.97 -5.30 -14.36
C LEU A 125 13.13 -5.78 -13.17
N GLU A 126 12.38 -6.86 -13.36
CA GLU A 126 11.56 -7.49 -12.33
C GLU A 126 12.03 -8.93 -12.10
N ARG A 127 12.34 -9.27 -10.85
CA ARG A 127 12.79 -10.62 -10.48
C ARG A 127 11.70 -11.66 -10.66
N GLY A 128 10.45 -11.29 -10.39
CA GLY A 128 9.32 -12.21 -10.50
C GLY A 128 8.70 -12.25 -11.88
N LYS A 129 7.57 -12.93 -11.96
CA LYS A 129 6.87 -13.22 -13.23
C LYS A 129 5.80 -12.20 -13.58
N LYS A 130 5.34 -12.28 -14.83
CA LYS A 130 4.09 -11.64 -15.29
C LYS A 130 2.91 -12.11 -14.44
N VAL A 131 1.91 -11.26 -14.28
CA VAL A 131 0.89 -11.38 -13.23
C VAL A 131 0.04 -12.65 -13.33
N ARG A 132 -0.23 -13.17 -14.53
CA ARG A 132 -0.98 -14.42 -14.71
C ARG A 132 -0.21 -15.64 -14.23
N GLU A 133 1.06 -15.74 -14.61
CA GLU A 133 1.95 -16.81 -14.16
C GLU A 133 2.23 -16.69 -12.66
N ARG A 134 2.46 -15.47 -12.18
CA ARG A 134 2.58 -15.14 -10.76
C ARG A 134 1.35 -15.56 -9.96
N THR A 135 0.15 -15.36 -10.49
CA THR A 135 -1.11 -15.79 -9.83
C THR A 135 -1.14 -17.30 -9.66
N LYS A 136 -0.72 -18.06 -10.67
CA LYS A 136 -0.61 -19.52 -10.58
C LYS A 136 0.39 -19.94 -9.50
N ASP A 137 1.57 -19.31 -9.45
CA ASP A 137 2.60 -19.63 -8.44
C ASP A 137 2.13 -19.29 -7.01
N THR A 138 1.53 -18.11 -6.81
CA THR A 138 0.95 -17.71 -5.52
C THR A 138 -0.15 -18.69 -5.07
N TRP A 139 -1.00 -19.15 -5.99
CA TRP A 139 -2.01 -20.16 -5.69
C TRP A 139 -1.41 -21.54 -5.42
N GLY A 140 -0.22 -21.84 -5.95
CA GLY A 140 0.57 -23.02 -5.60
C GLY A 140 0.86 -23.07 -4.10
N LEU A 141 1.32 -21.96 -3.52
CA LEU A 141 1.51 -21.84 -2.07
C LEU A 141 0.19 -22.01 -1.33
N TRP A 142 -0.83 -21.25 -1.72
CA TRP A 142 -2.09 -21.21 -0.97
C TRP A 142 -2.86 -22.54 -1.04
N ARG A 143 -2.73 -23.34 -2.09
CA ARG A 143 -3.51 -24.58 -2.25
C ARG A 143 -2.72 -25.85 -2.04
N LYS A 144 -1.40 -25.80 -2.18
CA LYS A 144 -0.52 -26.99 -2.18
C LYS A 144 0.67 -26.87 -1.24
N SER A 145 0.79 -25.75 -0.51
CA SER A 145 1.97 -25.45 0.32
C SER A 145 3.29 -25.42 -0.48
N GLU A 146 3.23 -25.11 -1.77
CA GLU A 146 4.39 -25.04 -2.66
C GLU A 146 4.81 -23.57 -2.89
N LEU A 147 5.85 -23.11 -2.19
CA LEU A 147 6.40 -21.77 -2.36
C LEU A 147 7.37 -21.70 -3.55
N ASN A 148 7.15 -20.75 -4.46
CA ASN A 148 8.20 -20.25 -5.35
C ASN A 148 8.82 -18.97 -4.75
N PRO A 149 10.09 -18.96 -4.33
CA PRO A 149 10.71 -17.80 -3.67
C PRO A 149 10.86 -16.59 -4.60
N GLU A 150 10.85 -16.77 -5.92
CA GLU A 150 10.96 -15.68 -6.91
C GLU A 150 9.60 -15.19 -7.45
N SER A 151 8.50 -15.90 -7.16
CA SER A 151 7.18 -15.59 -7.72
C SER A 151 6.09 -15.89 -6.69
N ASN A 152 5.66 -14.86 -5.97
CA ASN A 152 4.79 -14.99 -4.81
C ASN A 152 4.07 -13.66 -4.51
N VAL A 153 3.43 -13.54 -3.35
CA VAL A 153 2.74 -12.32 -2.91
C VAL A 153 3.64 -11.09 -2.90
N GLN A 154 4.95 -11.25 -2.70
CA GLN A 154 5.90 -10.14 -2.63
C GLN A 154 6.48 -9.77 -4.01
N PHE A 155 6.83 -10.77 -4.83
CA PHE A 155 7.61 -10.58 -6.05
C PHE A 155 6.86 -10.92 -7.34
N GLY A 156 7.10 -10.13 -8.39
CA GLY A 156 6.47 -10.21 -9.70
C GLY A 156 5.71 -8.95 -10.09
N GLU A 157 5.05 -9.00 -11.25
CA GLU A 157 4.34 -7.88 -11.86
C GLU A 157 3.35 -7.23 -10.89
N GLY A 158 3.52 -5.93 -10.62
CA GLY A 158 2.72 -5.14 -9.68
C GLY A 158 3.19 -5.19 -8.22
N GLY A 159 4.25 -5.94 -7.92
CA GLY A 159 4.86 -6.06 -6.58
C GLY A 159 3.86 -6.50 -5.50
N ALA A 160 4.13 -6.12 -4.25
CA ALA A 160 3.28 -6.47 -3.10
C ALA A 160 1.85 -5.89 -3.17
N GLY A 161 1.60 -4.89 -4.03
CA GLY A 161 0.29 -4.28 -4.18
C GLY A 161 -0.76 -5.16 -4.86
N THR A 162 -0.35 -6.16 -5.64
CA THR A 162 -1.25 -6.92 -6.54
C THR A 162 -2.27 -7.78 -5.81
N PHE A 163 -1.84 -8.57 -4.83
CA PHE A 163 -2.70 -9.44 -4.04
C PHE A 163 -3.14 -8.74 -2.75
N SER A 164 -3.86 -7.62 -2.91
CA SER A 164 -4.30 -6.78 -1.79
C SER A 164 -5.71 -6.22 -2.05
N ASP A 165 -6.32 -5.65 -1.01
CA ASP A 165 -7.54 -4.84 -1.16
C ASP A 165 -7.33 -3.60 -2.06
N GLY A 166 -6.08 -3.20 -2.29
CA GLY A 166 -5.77 -2.09 -3.19
C GLY A 166 -6.17 -0.73 -2.63
N LYS A 167 -6.02 -0.50 -1.32
CA LYS A 167 -6.36 0.76 -0.65
C LYS A 167 -5.45 1.89 -1.13
N LEU A 168 -6.05 3.01 -1.55
CA LEU A 168 -5.34 4.13 -2.17
C LEU A 168 -5.48 5.45 -1.40
N TYR A 169 -5.64 5.41 -0.08
CA TYR A 169 -5.59 6.62 0.73
C TYR A 169 -4.24 6.74 1.45
N SER A 170 -3.75 7.96 1.60
CA SER A 170 -2.48 8.24 2.27
C SER A 170 -2.57 9.53 3.08
N GLN A 171 -1.69 9.67 4.08
CA GLN A 171 -1.57 10.87 4.91
C GLN A 171 -0.40 11.77 4.47
N ILE A 172 0.25 11.45 3.35
CA ILE A 172 1.33 12.29 2.82
C ILE A 172 0.80 13.67 2.42
N LYS A 173 1.62 14.71 2.65
CA LYS A 173 1.39 16.03 2.07
C LYS A 173 1.72 15.97 0.58
N ASP A 174 0.80 16.47 -0.24
CA ASP A 174 0.90 16.42 -1.70
C ASP A 174 0.51 17.75 -2.36
N PRO A 175 1.33 18.81 -2.19
CA PRO A 175 1.03 20.13 -2.73
C PRO A 175 1.10 20.19 -4.27
N LYS A 176 1.78 19.23 -4.90
CA LYS A 176 1.91 19.11 -6.36
C LYS A 176 0.87 18.15 -6.98
N HIS A 177 -0.06 17.62 -6.18
CA HIS A 177 -1.12 16.74 -6.64
C HIS A 177 -0.63 15.46 -7.35
N TYR A 178 0.53 14.93 -6.98
CA TYR A 178 1.04 13.67 -7.53
C TYR A 178 0.11 12.49 -7.28
N GLY A 179 -0.59 12.47 -6.15
CA GLY A 179 -1.60 11.46 -5.86
C GLY A 179 -2.72 11.47 -6.90
N ARG A 180 -3.13 12.66 -7.37
CA ARG A 180 -4.10 12.80 -8.46
C ARG A 180 -3.58 12.20 -9.76
N LYS A 181 -2.30 12.42 -10.09
CA LYS A 181 -1.64 11.80 -11.25
C LYS A 181 -1.64 10.27 -11.15
N VAL A 182 -1.26 9.69 -10.01
CA VAL A 182 -1.29 8.23 -9.79
C VAL A 182 -2.69 7.67 -10.04
N LEU A 183 -3.71 8.23 -9.39
CA LEU A 183 -5.10 7.77 -9.54
C LEU A 183 -5.61 7.91 -10.97
N THR A 184 -5.23 9.00 -11.66
CA THR A 184 -5.62 9.23 -13.06
C THR A 184 -5.01 8.19 -13.99
N GLU A 185 -3.73 7.84 -13.82
CA GLU A 185 -3.11 6.78 -14.63
C GLU A 185 -3.71 5.39 -14.31
N PHE A 186 -4.09 5.14 -13.05
CA PHE A 186 -4.80 3.89 -12.70
C PHE A 186 -6.17 3.79 -13.38
N VAL A 187 -6.96 4.87 -13.39
CA VAL A 187 -8.25 4.90 -14.12
C VAL A 187 -8.05 4.73 -15.63
N LYS A 188 -7.06 5.41 -16.23
CA LYS A 188 -6.71 5.19 -17.65
C LYS A 188 -6.36 3.74 -17.95
N ALA A 189 -5.74 3.05 -16.99
CA ALA A 189 -5.43 1.63 -17.08
C ALA A 189 -6.60 0.69 -16.72
N GLY A 190 -7.82 1.21 -16.53
CA GLY A 190 -9.04 0.43 -16.31
C GLY A 190 -9.41 0.21 -14.85
N ALA A 191 -8.83 0.96 -13.91
CA ALA A 191 -9.35 1.03 -12.55
C ALA A 191 -10.69 1.79 -12.49
N PRO A 192 -11.53 1.56 -11.46
CA PRO A 192 -12.85 2.17 -11.36
C PRO A 192 -12.77 3.69 -11.22
N GLU A 193 -13.61 4.45 -11.93
CA GLU A 193 -13.55 5.92 -11.90
C GLU A 193 -13.75 6.51 -10.50
N GLU A 194 -14.53 5.84 -9.67
CA GLU A 194 -14.79 6.25 -8.28
C GLU A 194 -13.55 6.38 -7.41
N ILE A 195 -12.42 5.74 -7.77
CA ILE A 195 -11.17 5.91 -7.01
C ILE A 195 -10.68 7.37 -7.03
N LEU A 196 -11.12 8.15 -8.02
CA LEU A 196 -10.79 9.56 -8.17
C LEU A 196 -11.47 10.46 -7.14
N TYR A 197 -12.59 10.02 -6.56
CA TYR A 197 -13.38 10.87 -5.67
C TYR A 197 -13.72 10.23 -4.34
N LEU A 198 -13.74 8.91 -4.17
CA LEU A 198 -14.02 8.32 -2.86
C LEU A 198 -12.92 8.66 -1.85
N SER A 199 -13.30 9.01 -0.62
CA SER A 199 -12.35 9.40 0.43
C SER A 199 -11.46 8.26 0.93
N LYS A 200 -11.92 7.02 0.74
CA LYS A 200 -11.20 5.78 1.10
C LYS A 200 -11.28 4.80 -0.07
N PRO A 201 -10.66 5.13 -1.21
CA PRO A 201 -10.82 4.35 -2.41
C PRO A 201 -10.04 3.04 -2.31
N HIS A 202 -10.56 2.01 -3.00
CA HIS A 202 -9.91 0.71 -3.14
C HIS A 202 -10.19 0.13 -4.52
N ILE A 203 -9.34 -0.80 -4.98
CA ILE A 203 -9.44 -1.40 -6.32
C ILE A 203 -9.83 -2.88 -6.25
N GLY A 204 -9.32 -3.62 -5.26
CA GLY A 204 -9.46 -5.07 -5.15
C GLY A 204 -8.56 -5.87 -6.09
N THR A 205 -8.16 -7.07 -5.64
CA THR A 205 -7.14 -7.92 -6.27
C THR A 205 -7.34 -8.15 -7.78
N PHE A 206 -8.50 -8.61 -8.24
CA PHE A 206 -8.67 -8.95 -9.66
C PHE A 206 -8.64 -7.73 -10.59
N ARG A 207 -9.11 -6.57 -10.14
CA ARG A 207 -9.04 -5.33 -10.91
C ARG A 207 -7.59 -4.83 -10.99
N LEU A 208 -6.80 -4.99 -9.92
CA LEU A 208 -5.38 -4.67 -9.92
C LEU A 208 -4.60 -5.49 -10.95
N VAL A 209 -4.87 -6.78 -11.09
CA VAL A 209 -4.22 -7.65 -12.08
C VAL A 209 -4.35 -7.07 -13.49
N LYS A 210 -5.58 -6.77 -13.93
CA LYS A 210 -5.83 -6.20 -15.26
C LYS A 210 -5.22 -4.80 -15.41
N MET A 211 -5.30 -3.98 -14.36
CA MET A 211 -4.74 -2.63 -14.38
C MET A 211 -3.23 -2.65 -14.59
N VAL A 212 -2.49 -3.52 -13.88
CA VAL A 212 -1.03 -3.59 -14.03
C VAL A 212 -0.64 -4.09 -15.42
N GLU A 213 -1.35 -5.08 -15.99
CA GLU A 213 -1.13 -5.52 -17.38
C GLU A 213 -1.27 -4.35 -18.37
N ASN A 214 -2.28 -3.51 -18.19
CA ASN A 214 -2.51 -2.35 -19.05
C ASN A 214 -1.42 -1.28 -18.91
N ILE A 215 -0.95 -1.00 -17.68
CA ILE A 215 0.16 -0.05 -17.48
C ILE A 215 1.45 -0.59 -18.11
N ARG A 216 1.73 -1.89 -17.99
CA ARG A 216 2.86 -2.52 -18.68
C ARG A 216 2.79 -2.27 -20.19
N HIS A 217 1.65 -2.56 -20.82
CA HIS A 217 1.47 -2.31 -22.26
C HIS A 217 1.66 -0.84 -22.61
N GLN A 218 1.19 0.09 -21.77
CA GLN A 218 1.39 1.52 -21.99
C GLN A 218 2.87 1.92 -21.93
N ILE A 219 3.64 1.38 -20.98
CA ILE A 219 5.08 1.62 -20.88
C ILE A 219 5.80 1.08 -22.13
N GLU A 220 5.46 -0.14 -22.55
CA GLU A 220 6.02 -0.78 -23.76
C GLU A 220 5.71 0.04 -25.03
N GLN A 221 4.47 0.51 -25.18
CA GLN A 221 4.06 1.37 -26.30
C GLN A 221 4.77 2.72 -26.33
N LEU A 222 5.15 3.25 -25.17
CA LEU A 222 5.93 4.48 -25.03
C LEU A 222 7.46 4.24 -25.17
N GLY A 223 7.88 3.03 -25.56
CA GLY A 223 9.28 2.69 -25.82
C GLY A 223 10.08 2.27 -24.58
N GLY A 224 9.43 2.09 -23.43
CA GLY A 224 10.03 1.41 -22.29
C GLY A 224 10.16 -0.09 -22.54
N GLU A 225 11.07 -0.75 -21.83
CA GLU A 225 11.26 -2.20 -21.88
C GLU A 225 11.11 -2.79 -20.49
N ILE A 226 10.38 -3.89 -20.36
CA ILE A 226 10.14 -4.55 -19.08
C ILE A 226 10.59 -6.01 -19.21
N ARG A 227 11.63 -6.39 -18.46
CA ARG A 227 12.14 -7.76 -18.42
C ARG A 227 11.76 -8.42 -17.10
N PHE A 228 10.87 -9.40 -17.18
CA PHE A 228 10.51 -10.27 -16.05
C PHE A 228 11.53 -11.40 -15.90
N GLN A 229 11.56 -12.00 -14.71
CA GLN A 229 12.53 -13.02 -14.34
C GLN A 229 13.99 -12.57 -14.52
N GLN A 230 14.25 -11.29 -14.28
CA GLN A 230 15.58 -10.69 -14.31
C GLN A 230 15.90 -10.11 -12.94
N GLN A 231 16.49 -10.94 -12.09
CA GLN A 231 16.99 -10.49 -10.80
C GLN A 231 18.31 -9.75 -10.97
N VAL A 232 18.42 -8.55 -10.39
CA VAL A 232 19.69 -7.85 -10.24
C VAL A 232 20.42 -8.45 -9.04
N THR A 233 21.63 -8.94 -9.26
CA THR A 233 22.45 -9.62 -8.25
C THR A 233 23.68 -8.82 -7.86
N ASP A 234 23.99 -7.73 -8.57
CA ASP A 234 25.13 -6.88 -8.25
C ASP A 234 25.04 -5.47 -8.85
N LEU A 235 25.86 -4.55 -8.32
CA LEU A 235 26.09 -3.22 -8.88
C LEU A 235 27.56 -3.03 -9.28
N VAL A 236 27.78 -2.38 -10.42
CA VAL A 236 29.10 -1.89 -10.82
C VAL A 236 29.24 -0.47 -10.26
N ILE A 237 30.09 -0.28 -9.26
CA ILE A 237 30.34 1.02 -8.62
C ILE A 237 31.80 1.39 -8.81
N GLU A 238 32.05 2.55 -9.42
CA GLU A 238 33.38 3.09 -9.67
C GLU A 238 33.48 4.49 -9.09
N ALA A 239 34.49 4.73 -8.24
CA ALA A 239 34.72 6.03 -7.60
C ALA A 239 33.47 6.66 -6.94
N GLY A 240 32.61 5.82 -6.32
CA GLY A 240 31.37 6.27 -5.67
C GLY A 240 30.22 6.61 -6.61
N GLN A 241 30.27 6.16 -7.88
CA GLN A 241 29.20 6.31 -8.86
C GLN A 241 28.78 4.95 -9.41
N VAL A 242 27.48 4.72 -9.55
CA VAL A 242 26.98 3.54 -10.26
C VAL A 242 27.30 3.67 -11.75
N ARG A 243 27.89 2.62 -12.33
CA ARG A 243 28.19 2.51 -13.76
C ARG A 243 27.38 1.42 -14.44
N GLY A 244 26.72 0.57 -13.68
CA GLY A 244 25.85 -0.45 -14.21
C GLY A 244 25.41 -1.43 -13.15
N LEU A 245 24.82 -2.51 -13.61
CA LEU A 245 24.33 -3.60 -12.78
C LEU A 245 24.55 -4.94 -13.44
N VAL A 246 24.53 -6.00 -12.63
CA VAL A 246 24.70 -7.38 -13.08
C VAL A 246 23.43 -8.15 -12.78
N LEU A 247 22.94 -8.89 -13.77
CA LEU A 247 21.80 -9.79 -13.62
C LEU A 247 22.25 -11.16 -13.11
N ALA A 248 21.32 -11.94 -12.57
CA ALA A 248 21.57 -13.33 -12.16
C ALA A 248 22.09 -14.20 -13.31
N SER A 249 21.80 -13.85 -14.57
CA SER A 249 22.34 -14.50 -15.77
C SER A 249 23.83 -14.20 -16.04
N GLY A 250 24.41 -13.22 -15.35
CA GLY A 250 25.73 -12.67 -15.63
C GLY A 250 25.74 -11.52 -16.64
N GLU A 251 24.60 -11.19 -17.27
CA GLU A 251 24.47 -10.03 -18.16
C GLU A 251 24.79 -8.74 -17.39
N GLN A 252 25.64 -7.89 -17.96
CA GLN A 252 25.93 -6.56 -17.44
C GLN A 252 25.19 -5.50 -18.24
N ILE A 253 24.50 -4.60 -17.54
CA ILE A 253 23.79 -3.48 -18.14
C ILE A 253 24.47 -2.18 -17.72
N ARG A 254 25.05 -1.47 -18.70
CA ARG A 254 25.65 -0.14 -18.51
C ARG A 254 24.56 0.90 -18.29
N THR A 255 24.65 1.64 -17.19
CA THR A 255 23.84 2.84 -16.93
C THR A 255 24.44 3.66 -15.78
N ASP A 256 24.31 4.98 -15.83
CA ASP A 256 24.65 5.87 -14.72
C ASP A 256 23.44 6.25 -13.86
N HIS A 257 22.24 5.73 -14.16
CA HIS A 257 21.00 6.07 -13.46
C HIS A 257 20.18 4.82 -13.14
N VAL A 258 20.19 4.41 -11.87
CA VAL A 258 19.51 3.22 -11.36
C VAL A 258 18.53 3.56 -10.26
N VAL A 259 17.24 3.30 -10.49
CA VAL A 259 16.19 3.41 -9.46
C VAL A 259 16.01 2.07 -8.76
N MET A 260 16.22 2.04 -7.44
CA MET A 260 16.02 0.85 -6.61
C MET A 260 14.64 0.88 -5.96
N ALA A 261 13.63 0.33 -6.64
CA ALA A 261 12.23 0.28 -6.22
C ALA A 261 11.82 -1.13 -5.75
N LEU A 262 12.63 -1.72 -4.88
CA LEU A 262 12.68 -3.15 -4.57
C LEU A 262 11.49 -3.71 -3.78
N GLY A 263 10.71 -2.85 -3.12
CA GLY A 263 9.87 -3.25 -1.99
C GLY A 263 10.70 -3.69 -0.77
N HIS A 264 10.07 -3.91 0.38
CA HIS A 264 10.80 -4.22 1.63
C HIS A 264 11.14 -5.72 1.81
N SER A 265 10.78 -6.57 0.84
CA SER A 265 10.97 -8.02 0.94
C SER A 265 12.24 -8.53 0.22
N ALA A 266 12.93 -7.69 -0.55
CA ALA A 266 14.13 -8.04 -1.33
C ALA A 266 15.39 -8.12 -0.43
N ARG A 267 15.35 -9.02 0.56
CA ARG A 267 16.36 -9.16 1.63
C ARG A 267 17.75 -9.45 1.08
N ASP A 268 17.84 -10.34 0.11
CA ASP A 268 19.07 -10.65 -0.64
C ASP A 268 19.68 -9.41 -1.31
N THR A 269 18.85 -8.57 -1.92
CA THR A 269 19.27 -7.35 -2.62
C THR A 269 19.75 -6.31 -1.61
N PHE A 270 19.11 -6.20 -0.44
CA PHE A 270 19.61 -5.36 0.65
C PHE A 270 20.97 -5.82 1.17
N THR A 271 21.17 -7.15 1.33
CA THR A 271 22.46 -7.72 1.69
C THR A 271 23.53 -7.38 0.66
N MET A 272 23.26 -7.57 -0.63
CA MET A 272 24.18 -7.20 -1.72
C MET A 272 24.54 -5.72 -1.70
N LEU A 273 23.55 -4.83 -1.58
CA LEU A 273 23.77 -3.39 -1.56
C LEU A 273 24.62 -2.96 -0.37
N HIS A 274 24.39 -3.55 0.80
CA HIS A 274 25.20 -3.32 1.99
C HIS A 274 26.64 -3.82 1.81
N GLN A 275 26.84 -5.00 1.20
CA GLN A 275 28.16 -5.53 0.86
C GLN A 275 28.90 -4.64 -0.16
N ARG A 276 28.16 -3.98 -1.06
CA ARG A 276 28.68 -2.96 -1.99
C ARG A 276 28.90 -1.59 -1.35
N GLY A 277 28.70 -1.48 -0.03
CA GLY A 277 28.97 -0.26 0.72
C GLY A 277 27.92 0.84 0.54
N VAL A 278 26.74 0.53 -0.03
CA VAL A 278 25.64 1.50 -0.10
C VAL A 278 25.17 1.82 1.31
N PHE A 279 25.10 3.11 1.65
CA PHE A 279 24.72 3.53 3.00
C PHE A 279 23.29 3.12 3.34
N MET A 280 23.11 2.51 4.51
CA MET A 280 21.82 2.13 5.07
C MET A 280 21.82 2.35 6.58
N GLU A 281 20.63 2.58 7.12
CA GLU A 281 20.39 2.69 8.56
C GLU A 281 19.22 1.79 8.98
N ALA A 282 19.28 1.27 10.21
CA ALA A 282 18.17 0.50 10.77
C ALA A 282 16.95 1.41 10.95
N LYS A 283 15.76 0.90 10.63
CA LYS A 283 14.52 1.67 10.71
C LYS A 283 13.49 0.95 11.58
N PRO A 284 12.81 1.64 12.50
CA PRO A 284 11.66 1.08 13.21
C PRO A 284 10.58 0.57 12.24
N PHE A 285 9.92 -0.50 12.65
CA PHE A 285 8.78 -1.08 11.95
C PHE A 285 7.75 -1.62 12.96
N SER A 286 6.82 -2.46 12.53
CA SER A 286 5.86 -3.10 13.43
C SER A 286 5.63 -4.56 13.07
N LEU A 287 5.29 -5.35 14.06
CA LEU A 287 4.94 -6.76 13.88
C LEU A 287 3.75 -7.15 14.75
N GLY A 288 3.08 -8.25 14.45
CA GLY A 288 1.93 -8.70 15.22
C GLY A 288 1.22 -9.90 14.60
N PHE A 289 -0.11 -9.94 14.76
CA PHE A 289 -0.96 -11.02 14.24
C PHE A 289 -2.03 -10.47 13.32
N ARG A 290 -2.54 -11.29 12.40
CA ARG A 290 -3.82 -10.99 11.75
C ARG A 290 -4.95 -11.42 12.65
N ILE A 291 -5.93 -10.55 12.86
CA ILE A 291 -7.17 -10.87 13.57
C ILE A 291 -8.33 -10.99 12.59
N GLU A 292 -9.24 -11.94 12.83
CA GLU A 292 -10.47 -12.12 12.05
C GLU A 292 -11.73 -12.07 12.93
N HIS A 293 -12.72 -11.30 12.48
CA HIS A 293 -14.07 -11.24 13.05
C HIS A 293 -15.10 -11.38 11.92
N PRO A 294 -16.34 -11.84 12.19
CA PRO A 294 -17.39 -11.77 11.19
C PRO A 294 -17.60 -10.33 10.70
N GLN A 295 -17.59 -10.08 9.39
CA GLN A 295 -17.73 -8.72 8.84
C GLN A 295 -19.01 -8.04 9.35
N ARG A 296 -20.10 -8.80 9.48
CA ARG A 296 -21.38 -8.32 10.03
C ARG A 296 -21.26 -7.68 11.42
N LEU A 297 -20.33 -8.16 12.26
CA LEU A 297 -20.11 -7.63 13.61
C LEU A 297 -19.56 -6.21 13.50
N ILE A 298 -18.57 -6.03 12.62
CA ILE A 298 -17.96 -4.72 12.35
C ILE A 298 -18.98 -3.78 11.71
N ASP A 299 -19.76 -4.26 10.73
CA ASP A 299 -20.79 -3.45 10.07
C ASP A 299 -21.83 -2.93 11.09
N GLN A 300 -22.34 -3.80 11.96
CA GLN A 300 -23.28 -3.42 13.00
C GLN A 300 -22.68 -2.43 14.00
N ALA A 301 -21.44 -2.65 14.42
CA ALA A 301 -20.77 -1.76 15.37
C ALA A 301 -20.53 -0.36 14.78
N ARG A 302 -20.22 -0.25 13.48
CA ARG A 302 -19.85 1.01 12.82
C ARG A 302 -21.05 1.75 12.24
N PHE A 303 -22.00 1.04 11.64
CA PHE A 303 -23.10 1.64 10.87
C PHE A 303 -24.48 1.35 11.45
N GLY A 304 -24.62 0.45 12.44
CA GLY A 304 -25.90 0.16 13.09
C GLY A 304 -26.96 -0.27 12.07
N LYS A 305 -28.10 0.44 12.05
CA LYS A 305 -29.20 0.18 11.10
C LYS A 305 -28.85 0.43 9.63
N HIS A 306 -27.76 1.15 9.35
CA HIS A 306 -27.29 1.44 7.99
C HIS A 306 -26.26 0.40 7.49
N ALA A 307 -25.99 -0.65 8.27
CA ALA A 307 -25.19 -1.79 7.80
C ALA A 307 -25.82 -2.39 6.54
N GLY A 308 -24.98 -2.67 5.52
CA GLY A 308 -25.44 -3.15 4.21
C GLY A 308 -25.82 -2.05 3.21
N ASN A 309 -25.73 -0.77 3.59
CA ASN A 309 -25.94 0.32 2.64
C ASN A 309 -24.85 0.35 1.55
N GLU A 310 -25.27 0.35 0.29
CA GLU A 310 -24.34 0.30 -0.87
C GLU A 310 -23.40 1.50 -0.95
N LYS A 311 -23.83 2.70 -0.53
CA LYS A 311 -22.99 3.91 -0.58
C LYS A 311 -21.89 3.90 0.50
N LEU A 312 -22.14 3.22 1.62
CA LEU A 312 -21.17 3.03 2.70
C LEU A 312 -20.23 1.85 2.44
N GLY A 313 -20.76 0.78 1.85
CA GLY A 313 -20.05 -0.49 1.65
C GLY A 313 -19.75 -1.23 2.96
N ALA A 314 -18.84 -2.20 2.89
CA ALA A 314 -18.37 -2.94 4.06
C ALA A 314 -17.59 -2.04 5.02
N ALA A 315 -17.90 -2.11 6.31
CA ALA A 315 -17.37 -1.22 7.32
C ALA A 315 -15.87 -1.45 7.58
N ASP A 316 -15.20 -0.34 7.88
CA ASP A 316 -13.79 -0.29 8.24
C ASP A 316 -13.57 0.17 9.69
N TYR A 317 -12.37 -0.11 10.20
CA TYR A 317 -11.90 0.41 11.48
C TYR A 317 -10.42 0.81 11.44
N LYS A 318 -10.07 1.71 12.36
CA LYS A 318 -8.71 2.08 12.72
C LYS A 318 -8.65 2.22 14.24
N LEU A 319 -7.81 1.41 14.88
CA LEU A 319 -7.72 1.30 16.33
C LEU A 319 -6.29 1.57 16.78
N VAL A 320 -6.13 2.19 17.94
CA VAL A 320 -4.84 2.44 18.61
C VAL A 320 -5.04 2.29 20.12
N HIS A 321 -4.09 1.66 20.79
CA HIS A 321 -3.99 1.54 22.24
C HIS A 321 -2.54 1.72 22.66
N HIS A 322 -2.32 2.51 23.72
CA HIS A 322 -1.00 2.66 24.34
C HIS A 322 -0.94 1.74 25.56
N ALA A 323 -0.16 0.67 25.46
CA ALA A 323 -0.04 -0.33 26.51
C ALA A 323 0.80 0.18 27.69
N ASN A 324 0.60 -0.41 28.87
CA ASN A 324 1.30 0.00 30.09
C ASN A 324 2.83 -0.20 30.02
N ASN A 325 3.31 -1.09 29.15
CA ASN A 325 4.74 -1.32 28.92
C ASN A 325 5.38 -0.29 27.95
N GLY A 326 4.68 0.80 27.62
CA GLY A 326 5.16 1.88 26.76
C GLY A 326 5.03 1.61 25.26
N ARG A 327 4.53 0.44 24.85
CA ARG A 327 4.33 0.11 23.44
C ARG A 327 2.98 0.58 22.92
N ALA A 328 2.92 1.00 21.66
CA ALA A 328 1.67 1.30 20.97
C ALA A 328 1.24 0.11 20.11
N VAL A 329 0.02 -0.39 20.35
CA VAL A 329 -0.63 -1.41 19.53
C VAL A 329 -1.68 -0.75 18.66
N TYR A 330 -1.72 -1.08 17.37
CA TYR A 330 -2.66 -0.47 16.45
C TYR A 330 -3.09 -1.43 15.34
N SER A 331 -4.24 -1.13 14.73
CA SER A 331 -4.71 -1.86 13.57
C SER A 331 -4.04 -1.36 12.28
N PHE A 332 -3.52 -2.29 11.50
CA PHE A 332 -2.79 -2.06 10.26
C PHE A 332 -3.43 -2.84 9.12
N CYS A 333 -3.43 -2.25 7.91
CA CYS A 333 -3.93 -2.86 6.69
C CYS A 333 -5.27 -3.59 6.87
N MET A 334 -6.25 -2.96 7.54
CA MET A 334 -7.57 -3.55 7.78
C MET A 334 -8.33 -3.75 6.44
N CYS A 335 -8.80 -4.96 6.19
CA CYS A 335 -9.42 -5.45 4.97
C CYS A 335 -10.87 -5.86 5.28
N PRO A 336 -11.88 -5.03 4.91
CA PRO A 336 -13.28 -5.40 5.04
C PRO A 336 -13.62 -6.57 4.12
N GLY A 337 -14.43 -7.51 4.61
CA GLY A 337 -14.95 -8.66 3.88
C GLY A 337 -13.87 -9.31 3.02
N GLY A 338 -12.75 -9.62 3.66
CA GLY A 338 -11.52 -10.04 3.01
C GLY A 338 -10.97 -11.35 3.57
N GLN A 339 -9.73 -11.65 3.20
CA GLN A 339 -9.02 -12.86 3.58
C GLN A 339 -7.64 -12.51 4.13
N VAL A 340 -7.20 -13.27 5.12
CA VAL A 340 -5.80 -13.33 5.55
C VAL A 340 -5.06 -14.21 4.54
N VAL A 341 -3.85 -13.81 4.12
CA VAL A 341 -3.10 -14.49 3.06
C VAL A 341 -1.70 -14.90 3.51
N ALA A 342 -1.22 -16.04 3.00
CA ALA A 342 0.18 -16.43 3.11
C ALA A 342 1.04 -15.53 2.21
N ALA A 343 1.85 -14.70 2.84
CA ALA A 343 2.61 -13.64 2.19
C ALA A 343 4.14 -13.87 2.23
N THR A 344 4.58 -15.09 2.59
CA THR A 344 5.99 -15.41 2.66
C THR A 344 6.64 -15.38 1.26
N SER A 345 7.92 -15.02 1.24
CA SER A 345 8.77 -15.08 0.05
C SER A 345 10.06 -15.88 0.30
N GLU A 346 10.18 -16.54 1.46
CA GLU A 346 11.36 -17.30 1.84
C GLU A 346 10.94 -18.70 2.30
N ILE A 347 11.75 -19.70 1.94
CA ILE A 347 11.53 -21.10 2.32
C ILE A 347 11.62 -21.24 3.84
N GLY A 348 10.76 -22.08 4.43
CA GLY A 348 10.78 -22.38 5.86
C GLY A 348 10.35 -21.22 6.75
N ARG A 349 9.50 -20.33 6.22
CA ARG A 349 9.03 -19.11 6.89
C ARG A 349 7.55 -18.85 6.62
N VAL A 350 6.83 -18.42 7.66
CA VAL A 350 5.42 -18.01 7.58
C VAL A 350 5.32 -16.50 7.77
N VAL A 351 4.56 -15.85 6.90
CA VAL A 351 4.22 -14.42 6.98
C VAL A 351 2.76 -14.26 6.63
N THR A 352 2.04 -13.45 7.40
CA THR A 352 0.66 -13.07 7.09
C THR A 352 0.58 -11.68 6.46
N ASN A 353 -0.47 -11.48 5.67
CA ASN A 353 -0.99 -10.18 5.25
C ASN A 353 -2.50 -10.30 5.03
N GLY A 354 -3.14 -9.29 4.46
CA GLY A 354 -4.57 -9.28 4.18
C GLY A 354 -4.89 -8.75 2.80
N MET A 355 -5.94 -9.30 2.20
CA MET A 355 -6.49 -8.85 0.93
C MET A 355 -8.02 -8.82 0.98
N SER A 356 -8.62 -8.04 0.09
CA SER A 356 -10.04 -8.11 -0.20
C SER A 356 -10.27 -8.04 -1.71
N GLN A 357 -11.35 -8.66 -2.17
CA GLN A 357 -11.87 -8.39 -3.50
C GLN A 357 -12.57 -7.02 -3.53
N TYR A 358 -12.82 -6.49 -4.71
CA TYR A 358 -13.54 -5.22 -4.86
C TYR A 358 -14.95 -5.28 -4.23
N SER A 359 -15.61 -6.44 -4.24
CA SER A 359 -16.92 -6.61 -3.60
C SER A 359 -16.87 -6.54 -2.06
N ARG A 360 -15.70 -6.81 -1.44
CA ARG A 360 -15.53 -6.91 0.03
C ARG A 360 -16.64 -7.74 0.68
N ALA A 361 -16.93 -8.90 0.10
CA ALA A 361 -18.09 -9.72 0.43
C ALA A 361 -17.73 -11.06 1.12
N GLU A 362 -16.46 -11.26 1.50
CA GLU A 362 -16.07 -12.45 2.26
C GLU A 362 -16.61 -12.38 3.69
N ARG A 363 -16.67 -13.53 4.36
CA ARG A 363 -17.30 -13.68 5.68
C ARG A 363 -16.66 -12.81 6.77
N ASN A 364 -15.34 -12.59 6.71
CA ASN A 364 -14.57 -11.99 7.80
C ASN A 364 -14.05 -10.59 7.45
N ALA A 365 -14.07 -9.69 8.42
CA ALA A 365 -13.19 -8.54 8.48
C ALA A 365 -11.83 -8.99 9.02
N ASN A 366 -10.72 -8.50 8.48
CA ASN A 366 -9.41 -8.77 9.07
C ASN A 366 -8.49 -7.54 9.15
N ALA A 367 -7.54 -7.54 10.08
CA ALA A 367 -6.49 -6.52 10.17
C ALA A 367 -5.24 -7.09 10.83
N GLY A 368 -4.08 -6.52 10.55
CA GLY A 368 -2.91 -6.72 11.40
C GLY A 368 -3.11 -5.97 12.71
N ILE A 369 -3.01 -6.64 13.85
CA ILE A 369 -2.91 -6.02 15.18
C ILE A 369 -1.45 -6.05 15.55
N VAL A 370 -0.79 -4.91 15.36
CA VAL A 370 0.67 -4.81 15.34
C VAL A 370 1.18 -3.85 16.40
N VAL A 371 2.40 -4.10 16.84
CA VAL A 371 3.13 -3.31 17.83
C VAL A 371 4.42 -2.77 17.24
N GLY A 372 4.78 -1.54 17.61
CA GLY A 372 6.03 -0.91 17.19
C GLY A 372 7.28 -1.60 17.77
N VAL A 373 8.25 -1.86 16.90
CA VAL A 373 9.59 -2.35 17.23
C VAL A 373 10.63 -1.33 16.77
N THR A 374 11.65 -1.09 17.60
CA THR A 374 12.70 -0.10 17.34
C THR A 374 14.07 -0.78 17.25
N PRO A 375 15.10 -0.13 16.66
CA PRO A 375 16.44 -0.71 16.57
C PRO A 375 17.05 -1.20 17.89
N GLU A 376 16.62 -0.66 19.02
CA GLU A 376 17.02 -1.16 20.35
C GLU A 376 16.53 -2.58 20.63
N ASP A 377 15.42 -3.01 20.01
CA ASP A 377 14.88 -4.36 20.10
C ASP A 377 15.62 -5.38 19.20
N PHE A 378 16.43 -4.89 18.25
CA PHE A 378 17.20 -5.69 17.29
C PHE A 378 18.57 -5.06 17.00
N PRO A 379 19.48 -5.01 18.00
CA PRO A 379 20.82 -4.48 17.78
C PRO A 379 21.59 -5.34 16.76
N GLY A 380 22.50 -4.73 16.00
CA GLY A 380 23.31 -5.45 15.01
C GLY A 380 23.55 -4.74 13.68
N GLY A 381 23.29 -3.43 13.62
CA GLY A 381 23.54 -2.62 12.42
C GLY A 381 22.35 -2.58 11.44
N PRO A 382 22.55 -2.05 10.22
CA PRO A 382 21.46 -1.71 9.30
C PRO A 382 20.58 -2.89 8.87
N LEU A 383 21.13 -4.10 8.83
CA LEU A 383 20.41 -5.30 8.37
C LEU A 383 19.76 -6.10 9.52
N ALA A 384 20.00 -5.74 10.79
CA ALA A 384 19.54 -6.52 11.94
C ALA A 384 18.02 -6.70 12.00
N GLY A 385 17.26 -5.70 11.54
CA GLY A 385 15.81 -5.81 11.46
C GLY A 385 15.32 -6.87 10.45
N LEU A 386 16.09 -7.19 9.41
CA LEU A 386 15.78 -8.29 8.48
C LEU A 386 15.92 -9.65 9.18
N GLU A 387 16.98 -9.84 9.96
CA GLU A 387 17.20 -11.07 10.73
C GLU A 387 16.18 -11.23 11.85
N PHE A 388 15.81 -10.13 12.51
CA PHE A 388 14.74 -10.14 13.49
C PHE A 388 13.40 -10.56 12.88
N GLN A 389 13.07 -10.06 11.67
CA GLN A 389 11.89 -10.56 10.95
C GLN A 389 12.02 -12.06 10.63
N ARG A 390 13.17 -12.50 10.08
CA ARG A 390 13.42 -13.92 9.74
C ARG A 390 13.26 -14.84 10.94
N GLN A 391 13.72 -14.44 12.12
CA GLN A 391 13.59 -15.20 13.36
C GLN A 391 12.12 -15.53 13.66
N TRP A 392 11.26 -14.50 13.67
CA TRP A 392 9.84 -14.69 14.00
C TRP A 392 9.06 -15.39 12.88
N GLU A 393 9.44 -15.18 11.63
CA GLU A 393 8.86 -15.89 10.49
C GLU A 393 9.20 -17.39 10.49
N SER A 394 10.44 -17.75 10.85
CA SER A 394 10.87 -19.15 11.03
C SER A 394 10.18 -19.79 12.23
N ARG A 395 10.10 -19.07 13.35
CA ARG A 395 9.39 -19.54 14.53
C ARG A 395 7.91 -19.80 14.24
N ALA A 396 7.26 -18.93 13.47
CA ALA A 396 5.89 -19.14 13.05
C ALA A 396 5.75 -20.38 12.14
N TYR A 397 6.70 -20.63 11.25
CA TYR A 397 6.70 -21.85 10.41
C TYR A 397 6.80 -23.13 11.25
N GLU A 398 7.65 -23.14 12.28
CA GLU A 398 7.76 -24.25 13.24
C GLU A 398 6.45 -24.49 14.00
N LEU A 399 5.89 -23.42 14.58
CA LEU A 399 4.62 -23.48 15.32
C LEU A 399 3.44 -23.88 14.43
N GLY A 400 3.54 -23.57 13.13
CA GLY A 400 2.60 -23.99 12.10
C GLY A 400 2.73 -25.46 11.69
N GLY A 401 3.74 -26.20 12.17
CA GLY A 401 3.94 -27.60 11.81
C GLY A 401 4.82 -27.82 10.58
N CYS A 402 5.67 -26.84 10.23
CA CYS A 402 6.67 -26.95 9.16
C CYS A 402 6.10 -27.31 7.77
N ASN A 403 4.89 -26.84 7.46
CA ASN A 403 4.16 -27.16 6.22
C ASN A 403 3.44 -25.93 5.60
N TYR A 404 3.87 -24.72 5.98
CA TYR A 404 3.27 -23.42 5.63
C TYR A 404 1.87 -23.12 6.18
N HIS A 405 1.30 -24.00 7.02
CA HIS A 405 0.19 -23.57 7.87
C HIS A 405 0.67 -22.46 8.80
N ALA A 406 -0.21 -21.51 9.09
CA ALA A 406 0.07 -20.46 10.07
C ALA A 406 -0.30 -20.94 11.48
N PRO A 407 0.48 -20.60 12.52
CA PRO A 407 0.03 -20.81 13.89
C PRO A 407 -1.16 -19.89 14.17
N GLY A 408 -2.18 -20.38 14.86
CA GLY A 408 -3.36 -19.59 15.22
C GLY A 408 -3.87 -19.88 16.62
N GLN A 409 -4.65 -18.95 17.15
CA GLN A 409 -5.22 -19.03 18.49
C GLN A 409 -6.48 -18.18 18.57
N LEU A 410 -7.48 -18.64 19.32
CA LEU A 410 -8.67 -17.87 19.61
C LEU A 410 -8.31 -16.66 20.49
N VAL A 411 -8.92 -15.51 20.23
CA VAL A 411 -8.69 -14.26 20.98
C VAL A 411 -8.95 -14.48 22.47
N GLY A 412 -10.01 -15.21 22.82
CA GLY A 412 -10.33 -15.50 24.21
C GLY A 412 -9.27 -16.34 24.92
N ASP A 413 -8.72 -17.34 24.23
CA ASP A 413 -7.65 -18.21 24.74
C ASP A 413 -6.32 -17.46 24.85
N PHE A 414 -5.97 -16.64 23.85
CA PHE A 414 -4.79 -15.79 23.87
C PHE A 414 -4.81 -14.78 25.04
N ILE A 415 -5.97 -14.20 25.34
CA ILE A 415 -6.16 -13.31 26.49
C ILE A 415 -5.95 -14.05 27.82
N LYS A 416 -6.44 -15.29 27.92
CA LYS A 416 -6.26 -16.14 29.11
C LYS A 416 -4.87 -16.76 29.24
N GLY A 417 -4.06 -16.72 28.19
CA GLY A 417 -2.73 -17.35 28.17
C GLY A 417 -2.79 -18.88 28.08
N GLN A 418 -3.75 -19.43 27.34
CA GLN A 418 -3.91 -20.87 27.13
C GLN A 418 -3.94 -21.21 25.64
N ALA A 419 -3.44 -22.38 25.24
CA ALA A 419 -3.50 -22.83 23.85
C ALA A 419 -4.94 -23.13 23.42
N SER A 420 -5.29 -22.78 22.18
CA SER A 420 -6.56 -23.23 21.58
C SER A 420 -6.44 -24.66 21.08
N THR A 421 -7.49 -25.47 21.30
CA THR A 421 -7.54 -26.87 20.83
C THR A 421 -8.59 -27.11 19.76
N GLN A 422 -9.55 -26.20 19.60
CA GLN A 422 -10.62 -26.27 18.61
C GLN A 422 -11.03 -24.86 18.17
N LEU A 423 -11.52 -24.73 16.94
CA LEU A 423 -12.07 -23.48 16.43
C LEU A 423 -13.47 -23.23 17.02
N GLY A 424 -13.84 -21.94 17.07
CA GLY A 424 -15.19 -21.50 17.39
C GLY A 424 -16.01 -21.25 16.12
N THR A 425 -16.90 -20.26 16.19
CA THR A 425 -17.77 -19.86 15.07
C THR A 425 -17.09 -19.06 13.96
N VAL A 426 -15.88 -18.56 14.19
CA VAL A 426 -15.09 -17.83 13.18
C VAL A 426 -14.07 -18.80 12.59
N GLU A 427 -14.22 -19.07 11.30
CA GLU A 427 -13.27 -19.88 10.53
C GLU A 427 -12.16 -18.98 9.98
N PRO A 428 -10.88 -19.32 10.17
CA PRO A 428 -9.79 -18.54 9.62
C PRO A 428 -9.74 -18.66 8.10
N SER A 429 -9.46 -17.55 7.43
CA SER A 429 -9.39 -17.50 5.96
C SER A 429 -8.01 -17.82 5.39
N TYR A 430 -6.97 -17.84 6.23
CA TYR A 430 -5.60 -18.13 5.80
C TYR A 430 -5.49 -19.51 5.17
N GLN A 431 -4.91 -19.52 3.96
CA GLN A 431 -4.57 -20.71 3.20
C GLN A 431 -3.04 -20.78 3.07
N PRO A 432 -2.40 -21.96 3.19
CA PRO A 432 -2.96 -23.32 3.07
C PRO A 432 -3.73 -23.87 4.29
N GLY A 433 -3.55 -23.27 5.47
CA GLY A 433 -4.30 -23.67 6.65
C GLY A 433 -3.77 -23.03 7.93
N VAL A 434 -4.49 -23.23 9.03
CA VAL A 434 -4.11 -22.73 10.36
C VAL A 434 -3.95 -23.90 11.32
N GLN A 435 -2.84 -23.94 12.04
CA GLN A 435 -2.56 -24.88 13.12
C GLN A 435 -2.84 -24.19 14.46
N LEU A 436 -3.83 -24.65 15.21
CA LEU A 436 -4.09 -24.11 16.54
C LEU A 436 -2.96 -24.45 17.51
N THR A 437 -2.51 -23.45 18.26
CA THR A 437 -1.39 -23.54 19.19
C THR A 437 -1.42 -22.37 20.19
N ASP A 438 -0.36 -22.23 21.00
CA ASP A 438 -0.11 -21.04 21.81
C ASP A 438 0.80 -20.04 21.07
N LEU A 439 0.28 -18.84 20.79
CA LEU A 439 1.03 -17.78 20.13
C LEU A 439 2.01 -17.05 21.06
N ALA A 440 2.02 -17.32 22.37
CA ALA A 440 2.92 -16.64 23.31
C ALA A 440 4.41 -16.73 22.93
N THR A 441 4.82 -17.77 22.21
CA THR A 441 6.22 -17.95 21.77
C THR A 441 6.48 -17.54 20.31
N SER A 442 5.51 -16.89 19.67
CA SER A 442 5.58 -16.54 18.24
C SER A 442 6.07 -15.12 17.97
N LEU A 443 6.18 -14.27 19.00
CA LEU A 443 6.66 -12.89 18.98
C LEU A 443 7.40 -12.57 20.30
N PRO A 444 8.13 -11.44 20.41
CA PRO A 444 8.76 -11.04 21.68
C PRO A 444 7.74 -10.84 22.81
N ASP A 445 8.14 -11.10 24.06
CA ASP A 445 7.26 -11.00 25.23
C ASP A 445 6.59 -9.62 25.38
N TYR A 446 7.33 -8.54 25.09
CA TYR A 446 6.77 -7.18 25.14
C TYR A 446 5.66 -6.96 24.12
N ALA A 447 5.72 -7.64 22.97
CA ALA A 447 4.71 -7.59 21.91
C ALA A 447 3.47 -8.38 22.33
N ILE A 448 3.68 -9.60 22.81
CA ILE A 448 2.62 -10.48 23.32
C ILE A 448 1.84 -9.78 24.45
N GLY A 449 2.55 -9.25 25.44
CA GLY A 449 1.94 -8.52 26.56
C GLY A 449 1.12 -7.30 26.11
N ALA A 450 1.67 -6.50 25.20
CA ALA A 450 0.98 -5.31 24.70
C ALA A 450 -0.28 -5.65 23.88
N ILE A 451 -0.21 -6.66 23.00
CA ILE A 451 -1.36 -7.09 22.19
C ILE A 451 -2.46 -7.68 23.10
N ARG A 452 -2.06 -8.47 24.11
CA ARG A 452 -2.99 -9.05 25.09
C ARG A 452 -3.75 -7.97 25.86
N GLU A 453 -3.08 -6.88 26.24
CA GLU A 453 -3.70 -5.71 26.87
C GLU A 453 -4.61 -4.94 25.91
N ALA A 454 -4.21 -4.79 24.65
CA ALA A 454 -4.92 -3.98 23.66
C ALA A 454 -6.27 -4.58 23.23
N LEU A 455 -6.40 -5.90 23.18
CA LEU A 455 -7.64 -6.56 22.70
C LEU A 455 -8.89 -6.20 23.54
N PRO A 456 -8.86 -6.29 24.90
CA PRO A 456 -9.94 -5.78 25.74
C PRO A 456 -10.13 -4.24 25.65
N ALA A 457 -9.08 -3.49 25.37
CA ALA A 457 -9.20 -2.04 25.18
C ALA A 457 -9.94 -1.70 23.88
N PHE A 458 -9.71 -2.49 22.82
CA PHE A 458 -10.41 -2.37 21.54
C PHE A 458 -11.89 -2.74 21.62
N GLU A 459 -12.27 -3.68 22.50
CA GLU A 459 -13.71 -3.98 22.80
C GLU A 459 -14.49 -2.73 23.22
N ARG A 460 -13.84 -1.79 23.93
CA ARG A 460 -14.46 -0.53 24.37
C ARG A 460 -14.67 0.46 23.21
N GLN A 461 -13.91 0.31 22.13
CA GLN A 461 -14.00 1.13 20.93
C GLN A 461 -14.96 0.53 19.90
N ILE A 462 -14.94 -0.80 19.76
CA ILE A 462 -15.82 -1.57 18.88
C ILE A 462 -16.33 -2.76 19.70
N LYS A 463 -17.61 -2.72 20.05
CA LYS A 463 -18.25 -3.82 20.79
C LYS A 463 -18.16 -5.13 20.00
N GLY A 464 -17.74 -6.21 20.65
CA GLY A 464 -17.49 -7.52 20.07
C GLY A 464 -16.10 -7.71 19.46
N PHE A 465 -15.19 -6.73 19.59
CA PHE A 465 -13.81 -6.88 19.10
C PHE A 465 -13.00 -7.91 19.90
N SER A 466 -13.30 -8.12 21.18
CA SER A 466 -12.70 -9.20 21.97
C SER A 466 -13.59 -10.46 22.00
N LEU A 467 -14.37 -10.70 20.93
CA LEU A 467 -15.15 -11.94 20.77
C LEU A 467 -14.24 -13.15 20.99
N TYR A 468 -14.66 -14.07 21.87
CA TYR A 468 -13.88 -15.24 22.25
C TYR A 468 -13.38 -16.02 21.02
N ASP A 469 -14.31 -16.32 20.12
CA ASP A 469 -14.12 -17.11 18.91
C ASP A 469 -13.35 -16.40 17.79
N ALA A 470 -13.10 -15.09 17.90
CA ALA A 470 -12.29 -14.39 16.91
C ALA A 470 -10.88 -15.02 16.84
N VAL A 471 -10.28 -15.05 15.66
CA VAL A 471 -9.04 -15.82 15.44
C VAL A 471 -7.86 -14.88 15.23
N LEU A 472 -6.78 -15.09 15.98
CA LEU A 472 -5.45 -14.57 15.67
C LEU A 472 -4.71 -15.58 14.80
N THR A 473 -4.12 -15.12 13.69
CA THR A 473 -3.49 -15.98 12.68
C THR A 473 -2.14 -15.45 12.27
N GLY A 474 -1.10 -16.29 12.40
CA GLY A 474 0.26 -16.14 11.90
C GLY A 474 0.96 -14.82 12.24
N VAL A 475 2.20 -14.65 11.83
CA VAL A 475 2.96 -13.42 12.15
C VAL A 475 2.94 -12.41 10.99
N GLU A 476 2.49 -11.20 11.28
CA GLU A 476 2.52 -10.07 10.35
C GLU A 476 3.82 -9.29 10.57
N THR A 477 4.92 -9.69 9.94
CA THR A 477 6.27 -9.16 10.21
C THR A 477 6.73 -8.05 9.27
N ARG A 478 6.02 -7.86 8.15
CA ARG A 478 6.47 -7.02 7.03
C ARG A 478 5.53 -5.85 6.78
N THR A 479 5.35 -5.00 7.80
CA THR A 479 4.43 -3.85 7.77
C THR A 479 5.03 -2.61 7.10
N SER A 480 6.36 -2.48 7.13
CA SER A 480 7.16 -1.46 6.44
C SER A 480 8.63 -1.93 6.40
N SER A 481 9.48 -1.20 5.67
CA SER A 481 10.91 -1.55 5.62
C SER A 481 11.58 -1.46 6.99
N PRO A 482 12.36 -2.49 7.39
CA PRO A 482 13.14 -2.50 8.63
C PRO A 482 14.48 -1.75 8.49
N LEU A 483 14.76 -1.20 7.31
CA LEU A 483 15.92 -0.37 7.04
C LEU A 483 15.51 0.85 6.21
N ARG A 484 16.42 1.81 6.12
CA ARG A 484 16.31 2.96 5.23
C ARG A 484 17.59 3.07 4.41
N MET A 485 17.42 3.14 3.11
CA MET A 485 18.51 3.44 2.17
C MET A 485 18.57 4.95 2.01
N THR A 486 19.32 5.62 2.88
CA THR A 486 19.27 7.07 3.00
C THR A 486 19.67 7.77 1.71
N ARG A 487 18.82 8.70 1.28
CA ARG A 487 19.00 9.50 0.06
C ARG A 487 18.95 11.00 0.37
N GLY A 488 19.67 11.79 -0.44
CA GLY A 488 19.74 13.24 -0.36
C GLY A 488 18.48 13.95 -0.86
N GLN A 489 18.53 15.28 -0.93
CA GLN A 489 17.45 16.09 -1.51
C GLN A 489 17.32 15.87 -3.03
N ASP A 490 18.41 15.47 -3.68
CA ASP A 490 18.50 15.00 -5.06
C ASP A 490 18.01 13.56 -5.23
N LEU A 491 17.44 12.96 -4.19
CA LEU A 491 16.92 11.59 -4.16
C LEU A 491 17.94 10.50 -4.50
N GLN A 492 19.23 10.83 -4.56
CA GLN A 492 20.32 9.87 -4.76
C GLN A 492 20.79 9.32 -3.41
N SER A 493 21.29 8.08 -3.41
CA SER A 493 22.02 7.53 -2.26
C SER A 493 23.08 8.52 -1.80
N VAL A 494 23.18 8.73 -0.48
CA VAL A 494 24.10 9.71 0.10
C VAL A 494 25.58 9.47 -0.20
N ASN A 495 25.94 8.24 -0.59
CA ASN A 495 27.33 7.87 -0.89
C ASN A 495 27.55 7.17 -2.25
N VAL A 496 26.49 6.95 -3.04
CA VAL A 496 26.60 6.36 -4.38
C VAL A 496 25.81 7.20 -5.38
N LYS A 497 26.52 7.99 -6.19
CA LYS A 497 25.92 8.82 -7.24
C LYS A 497 25.29 7.94 -8.32
N GLY A 498 24.17 8.39 -8.87
CA GLY A 498 23.38 7.69 -9.89
C GLY A 498 22.49 6.57 -9.35
N LEU A 499 22.60 6.22 -8.06
CA LEU A 499 21.72 5.25 -7.41
C LEU A 499 20.58 5.99 -6.69
N TYR A 500 19.33 5.67 -7.00
CA TYR A 500 18.14 6.34 -6.47
C TYR A 500 17.30 5.35 -5.64
N PRO A 501 17.50 5.28 -4.31
CA PRO A 501 16.65 4.47 -3.44
C PRO A 501 15.21 4.98 -3.45
N ALA A 502 14.23 4.11 -3.70
CA ALA A 502 12.85 4.54 -3.89
C ALA A 502 11.81 3.61 -3.26
N GLY A 503 10.63 4.19 -2.99
CA GLY A 503 9.47 3.46 -2.52
C GLY A 503 9.61 2.89 -1.11
N GLU A 504 8.86 1.84 -0.85
CA GLU A 504 8.72 1.28 0.50
C GLU A 504 9.99 0.58 0.98
N GLY A 505 10.67 -0.14 0.09
CA GLY A 505 11.93 -0.85 0.42
C GLY A 505 13.03 0.09 0.91
N ALA A 506 13.16 1.26 0.28
CA ALA A 506 14.11 2.29 0.69
C ALA A 506 13.68 3.05 1.96
N GLY A 507 12.45 2.85 2.46
CA GLY A 507 11.93 3.52 3.66
C GLY A 507 11.26 4.87 3.41
N TYR A 508 10.82 5.17 2.19
CA TYR A 508 10.24 6.48 1.79
C TYR A 508 8.74 6.43 1.44
N ALA A 509 8.11 5.26 1.53
CA ALA A 509 6.67 5.06 1.32
C ALA A 509 6.14 3.98 2.28
N GLY A 510 4.80 3.86 2.38
CA GLY A 510 4.14 2.88 3.26
C GLY A 510 2.81 2.38 2.71
N GLY A 511 2.69 2.28 1.38
CA GLY A 511 1.49 1.84 0.69
C GLY A 511 1.45 2.28 -0.78
N ILE A 512 0.52 1.70 -1.55
CA ILE A 512 0.44 1.81 -3.02
C ILE A 512 0.50 3.26 -3.50
N LEU A 513 -0.38 4.12 -2.99
CA LEU A 513 -0.44 5.53 -3.43
C LEU A 513 0.88 6.27 -3.11
N SER A 514 1.38 6.15 -1.88
CA SER A 514 2.62 6.83 -1.49
C SER A 514 3.85 6.33 -2.25
N ALA A 515 3.90 5.03 -2.56
CA ALA A 515 4.97 4.44 -3.35
C ALA A 515 4.91 4.92 -4.79
N GLY A 516 3.72 5.01 -5.38
CA GLY A 516 3.52 5.59 -6.71
C GLY A 516 3.90 7.08 -6.77
N VAL A 517 3.55 7.87 -5.75
CA VAL A 517 3.96 9.27 -5.62
C VAL A 517 5.49 9.39 -5.52
N ASP A 518 6.14 8.51 -4.75
CA ASP A 518 7.60 8.48 -4.68
C ASP A 518 8.23 8.13 -6.03
N GLY A 519 7.63 7.19 -6.77
CA GLY A 519 8.04 6.84 -8.13
C GLY A 519 8.00 8.03 -9.10
N ILE A 520 6.95 8.87 -9.04
CA ILE A 520 6.88 10.10 -9.84
C ILE A 520 8.03 11.05 -9.49
N LYS A 521 8.25 11.30 -8.19
CA LYS A 521 9.31 12.22 -7.73
C LYS A 521 10.69 11.75 -8.19
N VAL A 522 10.97 10.45 -8.07
CA VAL A 522 12.24 9.89 -8.51
C VAL A 522 12.40 9.97 -10.02
N ALA A 523 11.35 9.69 -10.80
CA ALA A 523 11.38 9.86 -12.25
C ALA A 523 11.69 11.31 -12.68
N GLU A 524 11.10 12.31 -12.03
CA GLU A 524 11.39 13.72 -12.31
C GLU A 524 12.86 14.08 -12.08
N VAL A 525 13.43 13.59 -10.98
CA VAL A 525 14.82 13.86 -10.63
C VAL A 525 15.79 13.12 -11.53
N VAL A 526 15.52 11.85 -11.85
CA VAL A 526 16.30 11.08 -12.84
C VAL A 526 16.28 11.77 -14.20
N ALA A 527 15.10 12.15 -14.69
CA ALA A 527 14.94 12.83 -15.97
C ALA A 527 15.75 14.15 -16.04
N THR A 528 15.67 14.96 -14.99
CA THR A 528 16.40 16.23 -14.90
C THR A 528 17.92 16.00 -14.83
N ALA A 529 18.37 15.00 -14.06
CA ALA A 529 19.79 14.65 -13.95
C ALA A 529 20.37 14.17 -15.29
N MET A 530 19.63 13.34 -16.02
CA MET A 530 20.04 12.86 -17.35
C MET A 530 20.15 13.99 -18.37
N VAL A 531 19.21 14.93 -18.37
CA VAL A 531 19.26 16.11 -19.25
C VAL A 531 20.44 17.02 -18.89
N ALA A 532 20.72 17.20 -17.59
CA ALA A 532 21.86 17.98 -17.15
C ALA A 532 23.21 17.33 -17.54
N ALA A 533 23.31 16.01 -17.54
CA ALA A 533 24.50 15.27 -17.96
C ALA A 533 24.70 15.21 -19.49
N SER A 534 23.65 15.52 -20.26
CA SER A 534 23.68 15.53 -21.74
C SER A 534 24.04 16.92 -22.31
N ARG A 535 24.26 17.92 -21.46
CA ARG A 535 24.73 19.26 -21.81
C ARG A 535 26.23 19.36 -21.55
#